data_AF-A0A1B6K0L0-F1
#
_entry.id   AF-A0A1B6K0L0-F1
#
_cell.length_a   1.000
_cell.length_b   1.000
_cell.length_c   1.000
_cell.angle_alpha   90.00
_cell.angle_beta   90.00
_cell.angle_gamma   90.00
#
_symmetry.space_group_name_H-M   'P 1'
#
loop_
_entity.id
_entity.type
_entity.pdbx_description
1 polymer ?
#
loop_
_entity_poly.entity_id
_entity_poly.type
_entity_poly.pdbx_seq_one_letter_code
_entity_poly.pdbx_strand_id
1 'polypeptide(L)'
;TAMGLPFTFSLQMPTLLYIGGQAQAKSHPDLASGNNQEIQVPQTINASVDFQFVYSLQAQSSMGFVTPFNHQHYTAGVYKNFQVNLPIRAQVDLDIVNNKVAAKVQPLDQHNKQNLFEYSTVPYTSQQSVLQMAQNPQEQTHGNSNNKRVHVRHAFV
;
A
#
# COMPACT_ATOMS: atom_id res chain seq x y z
N THR A 1 37.60 0.49 -6.47
CA THR A 1 37.58 1.28 -5.22
C THR A 1 39.01 1.47 -4.74
N ALA A 2 39.30 2.51 -3.94
CA ALA A 2 40.66 2.74 -3.40
C ALA A 2 41.16 1.58 -2.51
N MET A 3 40.24 0.81 -1.92
CA MET A 3 40.55 -0.36 -1.07
C MET A 3 40.83 -1.65 -1.86
N GLY A 4 40.71 -1.64 -3.20
CA GLY A 4 40.94 -2.84 -4.02
C GLY A 4 39.89 -3.95 -3.90
N LEU A 5 38.79 -3.71 -3.17
CA LEU A 5 37.71 -4.69 -2.97
C LEU A 5 36.58 -4.53 -4.00
N PRO A 6 35.97 -5.64 -4.47
CA PRO A 6 34.76 -5.59 -5.28
C PRO A 6 33.65 -4.84 -4.55
N PHE A 7 33.05 -3.86 -5.22
CA PHE A 7 32.02 -2.99 -4.68
C PHE A 7 30.73 -3.12 -5.47
N THR A 8 29.60 -3.08 -4.78
CA THR A 8 28.26 -3.21 -5.34
C THR A 8 27.40 -2.04 -4.88
N PHE A 9 26.61 -1.48 -5.80
CA PHE A 9 25.55 -0.53 -5.50
C PHE A 9 24.26 -0.99 -6.15
N SER A 10 23.14 -0.85 -5.44
CA SER A 10 21.81 -1.19 -5.95
C SER A 10 20.79 -0.14 -5.52
N LEU A 11 19.90 0.19 -6.45
CA LEU A 11 18.74 1.04 -6.22
C LEU A 11 17.52 0.38 -6.85
N GLN A 12 16.46 0.21 -6.08
CA GLN A 12 15.19 -0.37 -6.51
C GLN A 12 14.04 0.47 -5.97
N MET A 13 12.98 0.64 -6.75
CA MET A 13 11.81 1.44 -6.37
C MET A 13 10.50 0.77 -6.81
N PRO A 14 10.15 -0.41 -6.28
CA PRO A 14 8.84 -1.01 -6.52
C PRO A 14 7.70 -0.06 -6.12
N THR A 15 6.65 -0.05 -6.93
CA THR A 15 5.45 0.78 -6.76
C THR A 15 4.21 -0.10 -6.88
N LEU A 16 3.21 0.13 -6.03
CA LEU A 16 1.89 -0.48 -6.05
C LEU A 16 0.84 0.60 -6.28
N LEU A 17 -0.03 0.40 -7.27
CA LEU A 17 -1.23 1.21 -7.49
C LEU A 17 -2.44 0.28 -7.53
N TYR A 18 -3.44 0.59 -6.72
CA TYR A 18 -4.71 -0.11 -6.68
C TYR A 18 -5.86 0.89 -6.63
N ILE A 19 -6.86 0.65 -7.47
CA ILE A 19 -8.10 1.41 -7.52
C ILE A 19 -9.24 0.40 -7.62
N GLY A 20 -10.17 0.45 -6.68
CA GLY A 20 -11.32 -0.44 -6.62
C GLY A 20 -12.54 0.28 -6.09
N GLY A 21 -13.73 -0.24 -6.38
CA GLY A 21 -14.96 0.31 -5.86
C GLY A 21 -16.20 -0.44 -6.30
N GLN A 22 -17.31 -0.14 -5.64
CA GLN A 22 -18.62 -0.67 -5.93
C GLN A 22 -19.67 0.43 -5.76
N ALA A 23 -20.56 0.59 -6.73
CA ALA A 23 -21.67 1.51 -6.65
C ALA A 23 -23.00 0.75 -6.55
N GLN A 24 -23.93 1.26 -5.76
CA GLN A 24 -25.29 0.76 -5.65
C GLN A 24 -26.25 1.94 -5.62
N ALA A 25 -27.36 1.84 -6.36
CA ALA A 25 -28.43 2.82 -6.33
C ALA A 25 -29.77 2.11 -6.19
N LYS A 26 -30.65 2.67 -5.36
CA LYS A 26 -32.03 2.21 -5.16
C LYS A 26 -32.96 3.40 -5.31
N SER A 27 -34.12 3.16 -5.90
CA SER A 27 -35.17 4.16 -6.08
C SER A 27 -36.48 3.63 -5.49
N HIS A 28 -37.33 4.54 -4.99
CA HIS A 28 -38.67 4.19 -4.56
C HIS A 28 -39.69 5.20 -5.11
N PRO A 29 -40.77 4.77 -5.81
CA PRO A 29 -40.98 3.41 -6.32
C PRO A 29 -39.87 2.99 -7.29
N ASP A 30 -39.65 1.68 -7.44
CA ASP A 30 -38.56 1.14 -8.26
C ASP A 30 -38.80 1.48 -9.74
N LEU A 31 -37.85 2.17 -10.35
CA LEU A 31 -37.86 2.53 -11.77
C LEU A 31 -38.05 1.31 -12.69
N ALA A 32 -37.59 0.13 -12.27
CA ALA A 32 -37.71 -1.11 -13.04
C ALA A 32 -39.09 -1.80 -12.90
N SER A 33 -39.96 -1.31 -12.01
CA SER A 33 -41.27 -1.93 -11.70
C SER A 33 -42.43 -1.39 -12.56
N GLY A 34 -42.16 -0.54 -13.55
CA GLY A 34 -43.17 0.03 -14.45
C GLY A 34 -43.72 -0.99 -15.46
N ASN A 35 -45.05 -1.03 -15.61
CA ASN A 35 -45.70 -1.65 -16.76
C ASN A 35 -45.36 -0.83 -18.03
N ASN A 36 -45.28 -1.48 -19.20
CA ASN A 36 -44.63 -1.03 -20.45
C ASN A 36 -44.97 0.37 -21.06
N GLN A 37 -45.65 1.30 -20.37
CA GLN A 37 -46.09 2.58 -20.93
C GLN A 37 -45.92 3.83 -20.05
N GLU A 38 -45.45 3.76 -18.80
CA GLU A 38 -45.19 4.96 -17.99
C GLU A 38 -43.88 4.89 -17.19
N ILE A 39 -43.01 5.88 -17.38
CA ILE A 39 -41.82 6.09 -16.53
C ILE A 39 -42.31 6.70 -15.22
N GLN A 40 -42.35 5.90 -14.15
CA GLN A 40 -42.70 6.38 -12.82
C GLN A 40 -41.58 7.30 -12.30
N VAL A 41 -41.94 8.52 -11.89
CA VAL A 41 -40.99 9.45 -11.25
C VAL A 41 -40.74 8.97 -9.81
N PRO A 42 -39.49 8.66 -9.44
CA PRO A 42 -39.17 8.17 -8.11
C PRO A 42 -39.32 9.29 -7.09
N GLN A 43 -39.84 8.96 -5.90
CA GLN A 43 -39.98 9.87 -4.78
C GLN A 43 -38.68 9.99 -3.99
N THR A 44 -37.95 8.88 -3.86
CA THR A 44 -36.67 8.85 -3.16
C THR A 44 -35.61 8.10 -3.96
N ILE A 45 -34.35 8.55 -3.84
CA ILE A 45 -33.18 7.91 -4.43
C ILE A 45 -32.13 7.74 -3.33
N ASN A 46 -31.65 6.51 -3.15
CA ASN A 46 -30.53 6.20 -2.26
C ASN A 46 -29.37 5.68 -3.10
N ALA A 47 -28.26 6.41 -3.12
CA ALA A 47 -27.05 6.03 -3.81
C ALA A 47 -25.92 5.80 -2.80
N SER A 48 -25.12 4.76 -3.03
CA SER A 48 -23.93 4.48 -2.24
C SER A 48 -22.77 4.08 -3.13
N VAL A 49 -21.57 4.53 -2.79
CA VAL A 49 -20.33 4.22 -3.48
C VAL A 49 -19.29 3.86 -2.45
N ASP A 50 -18.75 2.66 -2.59
CA ASP A 50 -17.54 2.22 -1.90
C ASP A 50 -16.36 2.46 -2.83
N PHE A 51 -15.33 3.12 -2.32
CA PHE A 51 -14.13 3.47 -3.07
C PHE A 51 -12.88 3.14 -2.26
N GLN A 52 -11.94 2.46 -2.90
CA GLN A 52 -10.66 2.11 -2.32
C GLN A 52 -9.54 2.51 -3.27
N PHE A 53 -8.65 3.37 -2.80
CA PHE A 53 -7.45 3.78 -3.51
C PHE A 53 -6.23 3.47 -2.68
N VAL A 54 -5.24 2.79 -3.24
CA VAL A 54 -3.94 2.55 -2.61
C VAL A 54 -2.83 2.95 -3.57
N TYR A 55 -1.91 3.77 -3.08
CA TYR A 55 -0.66 4.06 -3.75
C TYR A 55 0.48 3.84 -2.76
N SER A 56 1.41 2.94 -3.08
CA SER A 56 2.55 2.61 -2.21
C SER A 56 3.83 2.56 -3.02
N LEU A 57 4.91 3.05 -2.43
CA LEU A 57 6.25 3.07 -3.01
C LEU A 57 7.25 2.68 -1.94
N GLN A 58 8.18 1.79 -2.28
CA GLN A 58 9.30 1.43 -1.44
C GLN A 58 10.60 1.67 -2.18
N ALA A 59 11.36 2.68 -1.77
CA ALA A 59 12.71 2.90 -2.28
C ALA A 59 13.72 2.11 -1.45
N GLN A 60 14.48 1.24 -2.09
CA GLN A 60 15.55 0.46 -1.49
C GLN A 60 16.87 0.86 -2.13
N SER A 61 17.78 1.42 -1.34
CA SER A 61 19.16 1.68 -1.76
C SER A 61 20.11 0.89 -0.89
N SER A 62 21.12 0.28 -1.52
CA SER A 62 22.17 -0.42 -0.79
C SER A 62 23.52 -0.25 -1.48
N MET A 63 24.56 -0.27 -0.66
CA MET A 63 25.94 -0.29 -1.09
C MET A 63 26.70 -1.32 -0.26
N GLY A 64 27.69 -1.98 -0.85
CA GLY A 64 28.45 -2.98 -0.14
C GLY A 64 29.72 -3.37 -0.83
N PHE A 65 30.52 -4.18 -0.16
CA PHE A 65 31.77 -4.70 -0.69
C PHE A 65 31.99 -6.15 -0.27
N VAL A 66 32.64 -6.91 -1.14
CA VAL A 66 33.00 -8.30 -0.89
C VAL A 66 34.45 -8.38 -0.45
N THR A 67 34.72 -9.18 0.57
CA THR A 67 36.07 -9.51 1.06
C THR A 67 36.43 -10.93 0.65
N PRO A 68 37.29 -11.12 -0.37
CA PRO A 68 37.62 -12.45 -0.88
C PRO A 68 38.26 -13.37 0.16
N PHE A 69 39.02 -12.80 1.10
CA PHE A 69 39.80 -13.54 2.10
C PHE A 69 38.96 -14.23 3.19
N ASN A 70 37.72 -13.79 3.43
CA ASN A 70 36.81 -14.42 4.40
C ASN A 70 35.44 -14.74 3.80
N HIS A 71 35.29 -14.57 2.47
CA HIS A 71 34.07 -14.82 1.71
C HIS A 71 32.83 -14.10 2.25
N GLN A 72 33.00 -12.89 2.81
CA GLN A 72 31.89 -12.09 3.33
C GLN A 72 31.52 -10.96 2.37
N HIS A 73 30.24 -10.62 2.36
CA HIS A 73 29.69 -9.42 1.76
C HIS A 73 29.15 -8.54 2.89
N TYR A 74 29.69 -7.33 2.98
CA TYR A 74 29.24 -6.31 3.92
C TYR A 74 28.41 -5.30 3.16
N THR A 75 27.18 -5.06 3.61
CA THR A 75 26.23 -4.16 2.96
C THR A 75 25.68 -3.17 3.98
N ALA A 76 25.55 -1.92 3.57
CA ALA A 76 24.75 -0.90 4.23
C ALA A 76 23.64 -0.46 3.28
N GLY A 77 22.44 -0.24 3.79
CA GLY A 77 21.33 0.17 2.97
C GLY A 77 20.26 0.92 3.74
N VAL A 78 19.29 1.40 2.99
CA VAL A 78 18.13 2.14 3.50
C VAL A 78 16.90 1.73 2.73
N TYR A 79 15.83 1.46 3.47
CA TYR A 79 14.48 1.39 2.95
C TYR A 79 13.77 2.70 3.23
N LYS A 80 13.05 3.25 2.25
CA LYS A 80 12.08 4.33 2.44
C LYS A 80 10.73 3.85 1.96
N ASN A 81 9.74 3.81 2.84
CA ASN A 81 8.37 3.45 2.50
C ASN A 81 7.51 4.71 2.47
N PHE A 82 6.63 4.77 1.48
CA PHE A 82 5.60 5.77 1.34
C PHE A 82 4.32 5.05 0.97
N GLN A 83 3.23 5.30 1.68
CA GLN A 83 1.94 4.71 1.35
C GLN A 83 0.81 5.71 1.60
N VAL A 84 -0.14 5.75 0.68
CA VAL A 84 -1.44 6.39 0.82
C VAL A 84 -2.51 5.33 0.60
N ASN A 85 -3.48 5.25 1.50
CA ASN A 85 -4.60 4.32 1.42
C ASN A 85 -5.90 5.07 1.78
N LEU A 86 -6.80 5.23 0.81
CA LEU A 86 -8.07 5.94 0.96
C LEU A 86 -9.25 4.97 0.74
N PRO A 87 -9.70 4.30 1.80
CA PRO A 87 -10.90 3.46 1.82
C PRO A 87 -12.13 4.24 2.33
N ILE A 88 -12.89 4.86 1.43
CA ILE A 88 -14.10 5.64 1.76
C ILE A 88 -15.41 5.06 1.22
N ARG A 89 -16.47 5.16 2.01
CA ARG A 89 -17.86 4.92 1.61
C ARG A 89 -18.61 6.25 1.62
N ALA A 90 -19.20 6.60 0.49
CA ALA A 90 -20.09 7.74 0.33
C ALA A 90 -21.53 7.25 0.13
N GLN A 91 -22.49 7.91 0.78
CA GLN A 91 -23.91 7.65 0.64
C GLN A 91 -24.64 8.98 0.42
N VAL A 92 -25.61 8.99 -0.49
CA VAL A 92 -26.44 10.14 -0.81
C VAL A 92 -27.88 9.69 -0.82
N ASP A 93 -28.71 10.36 -0.03
CA ASP A 93 -30.15 10.14 0.06
C ASP A 93 -30.85 11.41 -0.41
N LEU A 94 -31.65 11.26 -1.47
CA LEU A 94 -32.47 12.31 -2.06
C LEU A 94 -33.94 11.99 -1.79
N ASP A 95 -34.64 12.91 -1.15
CA ASP A 95 -36.08 12.87 -0.93
C ASP A 95 -36.70 14.04 -1.69
N ILE A 96 -37.23 13.72 -2.87
CA ILE A 96 -37.73 14.71 -3.84
C ILE A 96 -39.07 15.29 -3.35
N VAL A 97 -39.87 14.49 -2.64
CA VAL A 97 -41.19 14.89 -2.12
C VAL A 97 -41.02 15.94 -1.01
N ASN A 98 -40.07 15.72 -0.11
CA ASN A 98 -39.82 16.64 1.01
C ASN A 98 -38.72 17.67 0.70
N ASN A 99 -38.15 17.66 -0.50
CA ASN A 99 -37.02 18.48 -0.93
C ASN A 99 -35.83 18.41 0.06
N LYS A 100 -35.51 17.19 0.52
CA LYS A 100 -34.40 16.93 1.45
C LYS A 100 -33.27 16.21 0.75
N VAL A 101 -32.05 16.60 1.11
CA VAL A 101 -30.82 15.97 0.65
C VAL A 101 -29.99 15.65 1.89
N ALA A 102 -29.56 14.40 2.00
CA ALA A 102 -28.60 13.98 3.01
C ALA A 102 -27.41 13.30 2.33
N ALA A 103 -26.21 13.60 2.83
CA ALA A 103 -24.98 12.97 2.37
C ALA A 103 -24.19 12.49 3.59
N LYS A 104 -23.61 11.30 3.47
CA LYS A 104 -22.78 10.69 4.51
C LYS A 104 -21.50 10.16 3.90
N VAL A 105 -20.38 10.49 4.52
CA VAL A 105 -19.06 9.96 4.17
C VAL A 105 -18.47 9.29 5.41
N GLN A 106 -17.98 8.07 5.25
CA GLN A 106 -17.41 7.28 6.34
C GLN A 106 -16.29 6.37 5.80
N PRO A 107 -15.36 5.90 6.65
CA PRO A 107 -14.42 4.83 6.26
C PRO A 107 -15.17 3.56 5.84
N LEU A 108 -14.60 2.75 4.94
CA LEU A 108 -15.17 1.43 4.59
C LEU A 108 -15.28 0.51 5.82
N ASP A 109 -14.24 0.52 6.67
CA ASP A 109 -14.21 -0.20 7.94
C ASP A 109 -14.21 0.80 9.10
N GLN A 110 -15.29 0.76 9.88
CA GLN A 110 -15.51 1.68 11.00
C GLN A 110 -14.93 1.18 12.33
N HIS A 111 -14.62 -0.11 12.42
CA HIS A 111 -14.22 -0.73 13.69
C HIS A 111 -12.71 -0.79 13.86
N ASN A 112 -11.95 -0.74 12.75
CA ASN A 112 -10.50 -0.79 12.77
C ASN A 112 -9.88 0.56 12.44
N LYS A 113 -8.77 0.87 13.13
CA LYS A 113 -7.91 2.00 12.75
C LYS A 113 -7.37 1.76 11.34
N GLN A 114 -7.60 2.72 10.46
CA GLN A 114 -7.15 2.63 9.08
C GLN A 114 -5.90 3.50 8.92
N ASN A 115 -4.81 2.90 8.43
CA ASN A 115 -3.61 3.66 8.11
C ASN A 115 -3.82 4.36 6.76
N LEU A 116 -4.16 5.65 6.80
CA LEU A 116 -4.37 6.46 5.60
C LEU A 116 -3.05 6.89 4.93
N PHE A 117 -1.99 7.00 5.73
CA PHE A 117 -0.71 7.52 5.32
C PHE A 117 0.44 6.88 6.10
N GLU A 118 1.42 6.33 5.40
CA GLU A 118 2.68 5.89 5.99
C GLU A 118 3.84 6.61 5.33
N TYR A 119 4.79 7.05 6.15
CA TYR A 119 6.13 7.39 5.72
C TYR A 119 7.13 6.81 6.71
N SER A 120 8.06 5.99 6.23
CA SER A 120 9.09 5.42 7.10
C SER A 120 10.45 5.34 6.41
N THR A 121 11.52 5.46 7.18
CA THR A 121 12.90 5.27 6.71
C THR A 121 13.61 4.30 7.66
N VAL A 122 14.13 3.20 7.12
CA VAL A 122 14.75 2.13 7.90
C VAL A 122 16.16 1.86 7.37
N PRO A 123 17.20 2.39 8.02
CA PRO A 123 18.58 2.05 7.70
C PRO A 123 18.94 0.66 8.25
N TYR A 124 19.80 -0.07 7.53
CA TYR A 124 20.31 -1.36 7.96
C TYR A 124 21.78 -1.55 7.55
N THR A 125 22.47 -2.39 8.32
CA THR A 125 23.70 -3.04 7.89
C THR A 125 23.50 -4.56 7.90
N SER A 126 24.21 -5.26 7.03
CA SER A 126 24.20 -6.72 6.97
C SER A 126 25.58 -7.27 6.62
N GLN A 127 25.87 -8.44 7.17
CA GLN A 127 27.02 -9.27 6.83
C GLN A 127 26.51 -10.64 6.41
N GLN A 128 26.89 -11.09 5.21
CA GLN A 128 26.41 -12.35 4.62
C GLN A 128 27.55 -13.12 3.95
N SER A 129 27.51 -14.46 4.00
CA SER A 129 28.48 -15.30 3.29
C SER A 129 28.16 -15.36 1.79
N VAL A 130 29.16 -15.12 0.95
CA VAL A 130 29.02 -15.16 -0.52
C VAL A 130 28.69 -16.56 -1.02
N LEU A 131 29.22 -17.60 -0.36
CA LEU A 131 28.97 -18.99 -0.71
C LEU A 131 27.50 -19.38 -0.47
N GLN A 132 26.91 -18.90 0.62
CA GLN A 132 25.48 -19.13 0.93
C GLN A 132 24.57 -18.40 -0.07
N MET A 133 24.93 -17.18 -0.50
CA MET A 133 24.18 -16.44 -1.51
C MET A 133 24.14 -17.14 -2.87
N ALA A 134 25.24 -17.77 -3.28
CA ALA A 134 25.31 -18.53 -4.52
C ALA A 134 24.46 -19.80 -4.50
N GLN A 135 24.30 -20.42 -3.32
CA GLN A 135 23.51 -21.64 -3.14
C GLN A 135 22.00 -21.35 -3.05
N ASN A 136 21.61 -20.24 -2.41
CA ASN A 136 20.21 -19.84 -2.25
C ASN A 136 19.98 -18.37 -2.67
N PRO A 137 19.89 -18.07 -3.98
CA PRO A 137 19.67 -16.70 -4.46
C PRO A 137 18.33 -16.09 -4.00
N GLN A 138 17.33 -16.92 -3.72
CA GLN A 138 15.95 -16.52 -3.36
C GLN A 138 15.77 -16.22 -1.86
N GLU A 139 16.70 -16.65 -0.99
CA GLU A 139 16.62 -16.41 0.48
C GLU A 139 17.06 -15.00 0.89
N GLN A 140 17.50 -14.17 -0.06
CA GLN A 140 17.91 -12.79 0.22
C GLN A 140 16.72 -11.87 0.53
N THR A 141 15.50 -12.26 0.15
CA THR A 141 14.29 -11.42 0.22
C THR A 141 13.53 -11.56 1.55
N HIS A 142 13.74 -12.64 2.32
CA HIS A 142 13.10 -12.87 3.61
C HIS A 142 14.15 -13.19 4.67
N GLY A 143 14.26 -12.32 5.68
CA GLY A 143 15.29 -12.42 6.72
C GLY A 143 15.24 -13.74 7.51
N ASN A 144 16.09 -14.69 7.14
CA ASN A 144 16.37 -15.89 7.93
C ASN A 144 17.56 -15.67 8.88
N SER A 145 17.53 -16.38 10.01
CA SER A 145 18.24 -16.24 11.30
C SER A 145 19.78 -16.23 11.28
N ASN A 146 20.43 -16.45 10.14
CA ASN A 146 21.91 -16.43 10.04
C ASN A 146 22.46 -15.07 9.56
N ASN A 147 21.59 -14.16 9.11
CA ASN A 147 21.95 -12.82 8.71
C ASN A 147 21.87 -11.87 9.91
N LYS A 148 23.00 -11.34 10.37
CA LYS A 148 23.02 -10.23 11.32
C LYS A 148 22.58 -8.95 10.61
N ARG A 149 21.26 -8.73 10.52
CA ARG A 149 20.67 -7.45 10.14
C ARG A 149 20.49 -6.60 11.38
N VAL A 150 21.32 -5.58 11.53
CA VAL A 150 21.15 -4.59 12.60
C VAL A 150 20.37 -3.42 12.02
N HIS A 151 19.14 -3.26 12.50
CA HIS A 151 18.32 -2.09 12.18
C HIS A 151 18.64 -1.00 13.20
N VAL A 152 19.07 0.16 12.73
CA VAL A 152 19.17 1.34 13.60
C VAL A 152 17.78 1.96 13.64
N ARG A 153 17.00 1.63 14.67
CA ARG A 153 15.67 2.25 14.87
C ARG A 153 15.86 3.72 15.21
N HIS A 154 15.48 4.61 14.30
CA HIS A 154 15.12 5.98 14.66
C HIS A 154 13.60 6.07 14.72
N ALA A 155 13.09 6.50 15.88
CA ALA A 155 11.70 6.84 16.06
C ALA A 155 11.45 8.19 15.39
N PHE A 156 10.54 8.24 14.41
CA PHE A 156 9.84 9.46 14.06
C PHE A 156 8.34 9.17 14.07
N VAL A 157 7.64 10.13 14.67
CA VAL A 157 6.22 10.20 15.05
C VAL A 157 5.32 10.28 13.83
#